data_AF-A0A8C9FP53-F1
#
_entry.id   AF-A0A8C9FP53-F1
#
_cell.length_a   1.000
_cell.length_b   1.000
_cell.length_c   1.000
_cell.angle_alpha   90.00
_cell.angle_beta   90.00
_cell.angle_gamma   90.00
#
_symmetry.space_group_name_H-M   'P 1'
#
loop_
_entity.id
_entity.type
_entity.pdbx_description
1 polymer ?
#
loop_
_entity_poly.entity_id
_entity_poly.type
_entity_poly.pdbx_seq_one_letter_code
_entity_poly.pdbx_strand_id
1 'polypeptide(L)'
;MGRTYFVEEAVGQYLSDLSVKFKPYVTGLLIGQCSLQRDYIIRAARTPPKEEQKEGNTSPSKLDCIDEEWITAHASQVSRMLPGGLLVLGVFIIATPELSKDSQNALRRLIFSIEKSLTKRWLWKPADEDVSDRAALQVCSATKKMVCRTYDVQDPKGSAKPADWKYQSPLSASWLSLGCTVNVNIHIPLLATSANYDLEKNTKNGLNRWSKQIEDSIFLINGEVKDNDTELLEGQKKLRGNTHSSTQIFDVKVLTQLVSTMHISLNTFIRSSVSSFELRYRSCELNQKLELSRSKVEVSSLAEVVLK
;
A
#
# COMPACT_ATOMS: atom_id res chain seq x y z
N MET A 1 -12.70 -13.91 15.57
CA MET A 1 -13.48 -14.04 14.32
C MET A 1 -12.62 -13.56 13.16
N GLY A 2 -12.84 -14.09 11.96
CA GLY A 2 -12.04 -13.76 10.77
C GLY A 2 -12.33 -12.37 10.20
N ARG A 3 -11.38 -11.79 9.45
CA ARG A 3 -11.61 -10.55 8.70
C ARG A 3 -12.52 -10.80 7.49
N THR A 4 -13.17 -9.75 6.99
CA THR A 4 -13.97 -9.81 5.75
C THR A 4 -13.37 -8.88 4.71
N TYR A 5 -13.06 -9.44 3.54
CA TYR A 5 -12.61 -8.71 2.36
C TYR A 5 -13.78 -8.55 1.37
N PHE A 6 -14.11 -7.30 1.08
CA PHE A 6 -15.04 -6.91 0.02
C PHE A 6 -14.26 -6.70 -1.27
N VAL A 7 -14.63 -7.42 -2.31
CA VAL A 7 -13.79 -7.57 -3.51
C VAL A 7 -14.55 -7.08 -4.73
N GLU A 8 -13.90 -6.25 -5.54
CA GLU A 8 -14.49 -5.77 -6.78
C GLU A 8 -14.68 -6.93 -7.77
N GLU A 9 -15.85 -7.00 -8.42
CA GLU A 9 -16.20 -8.09 -9.32
C GLU A 9 -15.19 -8.28 -10.47
N ALA A 10 -14.61 -7.18 -10.95
CA ALA A 10 -13.54 -7.19 -11.97
C ALA A 10 -12.30 -7.99 -11.52
N VAL A 11 -11.99 -8.02 -10.21
CA VAL A 11 -10.91 -8.85 -9.65
C VAL A 11 -11.24 -10.33 -9.79
N GLY A 12 -12.49 -10.71 -9.56
CA GLY A 12 -12.94 -12.11 -9.72
C GLY A 12 -12.83 -12.58 -11.17
N GLN A 13 -13.22 -11.72 -12.12
CA GLN A 13 -13.08 -12.00 -13.56
C GLN A 13 -11.59 -12.15 -13.94
N TYR A 14 -10.75 -11.23 -13.48
CA TYR A 14 -9.31 -11.27 -13.73
C TYR A 14 -8.63 -12.53 -13.18
N LEU A 15 -8.94 -12.93 -11.94
CA LEU A 15 -8.41 -14.18 -11.35
C LEU A 15 -8.87 -15.42 -12.12
N SER A 16 -10.12 -15.40 -12.59
CA SER A 16 -10.68 -16.47 -13.41
C SER A 16 -9.93 -16.60 -14.75
N ASP A 17 -9.65 -15.50 -15.43
CA ASP A 17 -8.88 -15.48 -16.66
C ASP A 17 -7.45 -16.00 -16.47
N LEU A 18 -6.78 -15.58 -15.40
CA LEU A 18 -5.43 -16.05 -15.07
C LEU A 18 -5.39 -17.56 -14.85
N SER A 19 -6.43 -18.11 -14.21
CA SER A 19 -6.51 -19.54 -13.91
C SER A 19 -6.67 -20.43 -15.15
N VAL A 20 -7.10 -19.87 -16.28
CA VAL A 20 -7.19 -20.57 -17.57
C VAL A 20 -5.90 -20.42 -18.36
N LYS A 21 -5.32 -19.21 -18.38
CA LYS A 21 -4.19 -18.85 -19.24
C LYS A 21 -2.84 -19.42 -18.76
N PHE A 22 -2.68 -19.66 -17.47
CA PHE A 22 -1.38 -19.96 -16.89
C PHE A 22 -1.42 -21.23 -16.03
N LYS A 23 -0.51 -22.15 -16.30
CA LYS A 23 -0.30 -23.40 -15.58
C LYS A 23 1.22 -23.62 -15.42
N PRO A 24 1.69 -24.32 -14.37
CA PRO A 24 0.92 -25.01 -13.33
C PRO A 24 0.43 -24.10 -12.20
N TYR A 25 1.05 -22.92 -12.02
CA TYR A 25 0.62 -21.93 -11.03
C TYR A 25 0.85 -20.49 -11.50
N VAL A 26 0.22 -19.54 -10.81
CA VAL A 26 0.39 -18.09 -10.95
C VAL A 26 0.43 -17.46 -9.58
N THR A 27 1.31 -16.48 -9.40
CA THR A 27 1.34 -15.65 -8.19
C THR A 27 1.07 -14.19 -8.54
N GLY A 28 0.65 -13.42 -7.53
CA GLY A 28 0.48 -11.99 -7.66
C GLY A 28 0.06 -11.33 -6.36
N LEU A 29 -0.23 -10.04 -6.46
CA LEU A 29 -0.49 -9.16 -5.33
C LEU A 29 -1.97 -8.75 -5.32
N LEU A 30 -2.51 -8.56 -4.12
CA LEU A 30 -3.84 -8.01 -3.88
C LEU A 30 -3.67 -6.56 -3.43
N ILE A 31 -4.32 -5.65 -4.15
CA ILE A 31 -4.24 -4.21 -3.94
C ILE A 31 -5.59 -3.70 -3.48
N GLY A 32 -5.58 -2.90 -2.43
CA GLY A 32 -6.79 -2.54 -1.74
C GLY A 32 -6.60 -1.46 -0.69
N GLN A 33 -7.67 -1.18 0.02
CA GLN A 33 -7.67 -0.33 1.20
C GLN A 33 -8.03 -1.16 2.43
N CYS A 34 -7.29 -0.95 3.50
CA CYS A 34 -7.52 -1.61 4.77
C CYS A 34 -8.26 -0.69 5.74
N SER A 35 -9.20 -1.21 6.53
CA SER A 35 -9.82 -0.46 7.63
C SER A 35 -9.94 -1.30 8.89
N LEU A 36 -10.22 -0.64 10.02
CA LEU A 36 -10.52 -1.31 11.29
C LEU A 36 -11.71 -2.29 11.17
N GLN A 37 -12.69 -1.97 10.32
CA GLN A 37 -13.93 -2.75 10.21
C GLN A 37 -14.01 -3.58 8.93
N ARG A 38 -13.53 -3.06 7.79
CA ARG A 38 -13.70 -3.69 6.48
C ARG A 38 -12.46 -3.50 5.62
N ASP A 39 -12.09 -4.54 4.89
CA ASP A 39 -11.03 -4.45 3.89
C ASP A 39 -11.63 -4.52 2.49
N TYR A 40 -11.11 -3.69 1.60
CA TYR A 40 -11.57 -3.59 0.22
C TYR A 40 -10.45 -4.00 -0.73
N ILE A 41 -10.70 -4.95 -1.63
CA ILE A 41 -9.78 -5.37 -2.69
C ILE A 41 -10.33 -4.91 -4.02
N ILE A 42 -9.55 -4.10 -4.73
CA ILE A 42 -10.01 -3.37 -5.92
C ILE A 42 -9.23 -3.83 -7.15
N ARG A 43 -7.98 -4.24 -6.95
CA ARG A 43 -7.13 -4.73 -8.04
C ARG A 43 -6.33 -5.93 -7.58
N ALA A 44 -6.04 -6.80 -8.54
CA ALA A 44 -5.05 -7.85 -8.41
C ALA A 44 -4.02 -7.67 -9.51
N ALA A 45 -2.73 -7.79 -9.18
CA ALA A 45 -1.63 -7.63 -10.12
C ALA A 45 -0.85 -8.94 -10.21
N ARG A 46 -0.75 -9.53 -11.40
CA ARG A 46 0.04 -10.75 -11.59
C ARG A 46 1.52 -10.41 -11.46
N THR A 47 2.29 -11.23 -10.76
CA THR A 47 3.75 -11.11 -10.81
C THR A 47 4.24 -11.45 -12.22
N PRO A 48 5.04 -10.58 -12.86
CA PRO A 48 5.64 -10.89 -14.17
C PRO A 48 6.59 -12.10 -14.08
N PRO A 49 6.71 -12.93 -15.14
CA PRO A 49 7.73 -13.97 -15.19
C PRO A 49 9.13 -13.32 -15.24
N LYS A 50 10.10 -13.91 -14.56
CA LYS A 50 11.51 -13.50 -14.64
C LYS A 50 12.04 -13.84 -16.04
N GLU A 51 12.94 -13.02 -16.59
CA GLU A 51 13.43 -13.17 -17.97
C GLU A 51 14.09 -14.54 -18.22
N GLU A 52 14.75 -15.11 -17.21
CA GLU A 52 15.36 -16.45 -17.23
C GLU A 52 14.34 -17.60 -17.44
N GLN A 53 13.04 -17.36 -17.20
CA GLN A 53 11.98 -18.35 -17.41
C GLN A 53 11.37 -18.30 -18.83
N LYS A 54 11.83 -17.38 -19.70
CA LYS A 54 11.32 -17.25 -21.07
C LYS A 54 11.99 -18.18 -22.09
N GLU A 55 13.16 -18.75 -21.78
CA GLU A 55 13.96 -19.53 -22.75
C GLU A 55 13.96 -21.06 -22.54
N GLY A 56 13.13 -21.59 -21.64
CA GLY A 56 13.04 -23.04 -21.44
C GLY A 56 11.61 -23.48 -21.15
N ASN A 57 11.05 -24.34 -22.00
CA ASN A 57 9.73 -24.99 -21.87
C ASN A 57 9.63 -25.97 -20.69
N THR A 58 10.12 -25.60 -19.51
CA THR A 58 9.92 -26.36 -18.28
C THR A 58 9.49 -25.38 -17.19
N SER A 59 8.20 -25.07 -17.16
CA SER A 59 7.58 -24.46 -15.98
C SER A 59 7.97 -25.31 -14.77
N PRO A 60 8.57 -24.75 -13.71
CA PRO A 60 8.96 -25.54 -12.55
C PRO A 60 7.70 -26.19 -11.97
N SER A 61 7.68 -27.53 -11.97
CA SER A 61 6.56 -28.35 -11.50
C SER A 61 6.36 -28.29 -9.98
N LYS A 62 7.25 -27.59 -9.26
CA LYS A 62 7.24 -27.47 -7.81
C LYS A 62 7.09 -26.02 -7.38
N LEU A 63 6.22 -25.82 -6.40
CA LEU A 63 5.96 -24.52 -5.77
C LEU A 63 7.16 -24.01 -4.95
N ASP A 64 8.13 -24.86 -4.66
CA ASP A 64 9.42 -24.52 -4.03
C ASP A 64 10.34 -23.64 -4.89
N CYS A 65 10.05 -23.50 -6.19
CA CYS A 65 10.80 -22.63 -7.10
C CYS A 65 10.27 -21.18 -7.13
N ILE A 66 9.33 -20.84 -6.25
CA ILE A 66 8.87 -19.46 -6.14
C ILE A 66 10.04 -18.57 -5.67
N ASP A 67 10.44 -17.65 -6.55
CA ASP A 67 11.42 -16.62 -6.27
C ASP A 67 10.78 -15.54 -5.36
N GLU A 68 10.97 -15.71 -4.05
CA GLU A 68 10.48 -14.76 -3.05
C GLU A 68 11.05 -13.36 -3.26
N GLU A 69 12.31 -13.27 -3.66
CA GLU A 69 13.00 -11.99 -3.87
C GLU A 69 12.36 -11.24 -5.04
N TRP A 70 12.05 -11.94 -6.13
CA TRP A 70 11.37 -11.36 -7.28
C TRP A 70 9.96 -10.87 -6.95
N ILE A 71 9.15 -11.66 -6.22
CA ILE A 71 7.81 -11.23 -5.79
C ILE A 71 7.91 -10.04 -4.82
N THR A 72 8.89 -10.05 -3.94
CA THR A 72 9.15 -8.96 -2.99
C THR A 72 9.58 -7.68 -3.71
N ALA A 73 10.39 -7.78 -4.77
CA ALA A 73 10.77 -6.67 -5.64
C ALA A 73 9.54 -6.13 -6.38
N HIS A 74 8.71 -7.00 -6.96
CA HIS A 74 7.44 -6.62 -7.60
C HIS A 74 6.51 -5.90 -6.61
N ALA A 75 6.36 -6.40 -5.39
CA ALA A 75 5.56 -5.74 -4.35
C ALA A 75 6.11 -4.36 -3.97
N SER A 76 7.44 -4.24 -3.88
CA SER A 76 8.09 -2.96 -3.59
C SER A 76 7.88 -1.93 -4.71
N GLN A 77 7.89 -2.38 -5.97
CA GLN A 77 7.61 -1.52 -7.12
C GLN A 77 6.14 -1.10 -7.16
N VAL A 78 5.21 -2.05 -7.04
CA VAL A 78 3.77 -1.77 -7.02
C VAL A 78 3.43 -0.81 -5.91
N SER A 79 3.92 -1.05 -4.68
CA SER A 79 3.68 -0.18 -3.52
C SER A 79 4.06 1.29 -3.79
N ARG A 80 5.13 1.55 -4.54
CA ARG A 80 5.57 2.90 -4.91
C ARG A 80 4.74 3.55 -6.02
N MET A 81 3.99 2.76 -6.78
CA MET A 81 3.13 3.21 -7.87
C MET A 81 1.67 3.36 -7.44
N LEU A 82 1.31 2.91 -6.24
CA LEU A 82 -0.05 3.05 -5.74
C LEU A 82 -0.34 4.52 -5.42
N PRO A 83 -1.56 5.00 -5.74
CA PRO A 83 -2.04 6.28 -5.25
C PRO A 83 -2.43 6.18 -3.77
N GLY A 84 -2.46 7.33 -3.11
CA GLY A 84 -2.81 7.49 -1.70
C GLY A 84 -4.02 6.67 -1.29
N GLY A 85 -3.86 5.94 -0.18
CA GLY A 85 -4.91 5.13 0.43
C GLY A 85 -5.00 3.71 -0.09
N LEU A 86 -4.23 3.37 -1.11
CA LEU A 86 -4.09 2.01 -1.59
C LEU A 86 -2.79 1.39 -1.09
N LEU A 87 -2.90 0.13 -0.68
CA LEU A 87 -1.80 -0.65 -0.15
C LEU A 87 -1.82 -2.04 -0.79
N VAL A 88 -0.67 -2.70 -0.77
CA VAL A 88 -0.60 -4.14 -1.02
C VAL A 88 -1.14 -4.85 0.23
N LEU A 89 -2.39 -5.31 0.15
CA LEU A 89 -3.07 -5.97 1.28
C LEU A 89 -2.71 -7.44 1.43
N GLY A 90 -2.12 -8.05 0.40
CA GLY A 90 -1.85 -9.47 0.43
C GLY A 90 -1.32 -10.04 -0.88
N VAL A 91 -1.29 -11.36 -0.93
CA VAL A 91 -0.76 -12.16 -2.03
C VAL A 91 -1.79 -13.19 -2.45
N PHE A 92 -1.85 -13.49 -3.74
CA PHE A 92 -2.63 -14.60 -4.25
C PHE A 92 -1.74 -15.64 -4.95
N ILE A 93 -2.14 -16.91 -4.84
CA ILE A 93 -1.60 -18.01 -5.64
C ILE A 93 -2.77 -18.76 -6.29
N ILE A 94 -2.71 -18.89 -7.61
CA ILE A 94 -3.59 -19.78 -8.37
C ILE A 94 -2.77 -21.02 -8.70
N ALA A 95 -3.22 -22.20 -8.29
CA ALA A 95 -2.47 -23.44 -8.50
C ALA A 95 -3.39 -24.62 -8.81
N THR A 96 -2.81 -25.67 -9.41
CA THR A 96 -3.48 -26.97 -9.56
C THR A 96 -3.77 -27.59 -8.18
N PRO A 97 -4.79 -28.48 -8.08
CA PRO A 97 -5.16 -29.10 -6.79
C PRO A 97 -4.02 -29.90 -6.14
N GLU A 98 -3.13 -30.46 -6.95
CA GLU A 98 -1.93 -31.20 -6.50
C GLU A 98 -1.01 -30.35 -5.63
N LEU A 99 -0.86 -29.07 -5.97
CA LEU A 99 0.03 -28.12 -5.30
C LEU A 99 -0.67 -27.32 -4.17
N SER A 100 -1.88 -27.72 -3.79
CA SER A 100 -2.73 -26.90 -2.93
C SER A 100 -2.20 -26.75 -1.50
N LYS A 101 -1.57 -27.79 -0.94
CA LYS A 101 -0.98 -27.74 0.40
C LYS A 101 0.27 -26.86 0.43
N ASP A 102 1.12 -26.99 -0.58
CA ASP A 102 2.38 -26.23 -0.69
C ASP A 102 2.10 -24.74 -0.92
N SER A 103 1.03 -24.43 -1.66
CA SER A 103 0.56 -23.06 -1.91
C SER A 103 0.33 -22.27 -0.62
N GLN A 104 -0.17 -22.91 0.43
CA GLN A 104 -0.46 -22.24 1.71
C GLN A 104 0.83 -21.88 2.46
N ASN A 105 1.82 -22.77 2.45
CA ASN A 105 3.13 -22.50 3.04
C ASN A 105 3.88 -21.40 2.27
N ALA A 106 3.81 -21.42 0.95
CA ALA A 106 4.38 -20.38 0.10
C ALA A 106 3.73 -19.01 0.33
N LEU A 107 2.39 -18.95 0.41
CA LEU A 107 1.67 -17.72 0.73
C LEU A 107 2.14 -17.11 2.05
N ARG A 108 2.29 -17.92 3.10
CA ARG A 108 2.82 -17.46 4.39
C ARG A 108 4.22 -16.86 4.21
N ARG A 109 5.15 -17.59 3.62
CA ARG A 109 6.54 -17.14 3.39
C ARG A 109 6.56 -15.81 2.63
N LEU A 110 5.79 -15.71 1.54
CA LEU A 110 5.71 -14.51 0.72
C LEU A 110 5.18 -13.30 1.49
N ILE A 111 4.12 -13.46 2.29
CA ILE A 111 3.56 -12.35 3.08
C ILE A 111 4.61 -11.76 4.02
N PHE A 112 5.33 -12.59 4.77
CA PHE A 112 6.35 -12.12 5.70
C PHE A 112 7.56 -11.53 4.98
N SER A 113 7.99 -12.13 3.86
CA SER A 113 9.10 -11.59 3.05
C SER A 113 8.76 -10.23 2.43
N ILE A 114 7.54 -10.07 1.90
CA ILE A 114 7.03 -8.80 1.37
C ILE A 114 6.95 -7.75 2.48
N GLU A 115 6.29 -8.06 3.59
CA GLU A 115 6.14 -7.09 4.68
C GLU A 115 7.50 -6.63 5.21
N LYS A 116 8.44 -7.57 5.43
CA LYS A 116 9.81 -7.25 5.86
C LYS A 116 10.53 -6.30 4.89
N SER A 117 10.29 -6.41 3.58
CA SER A 117 10.84 -5.48 2.58
C SER A 117 10.16 -4.13 2.61
N LEU A 118 8.82 -4.10 2.71
CA LEU A 118 8.04 -2.87 2.75
C LEU A 118 8.35 -2.05 4.00
N THR A 119 8.35 -2.66 5.19
CA THR A 119 8.65 -1.97 6.47
C THR A 119 10.04 -1.34 6.49
N LYS A 120 11.05 -1.94 5.83
CA LYS A 120 12.40 -1.37 5.76
C LYS A 120 12.45 -0.05 4.99
N ARG A 121 11.54 0.13 4.04
CA ARG A 121 11.47 1.29 3.13
C ARG A 121 10.56 2.39 3.66
N TRP A 122 9.64 2.06 4.58
CA TRP A 122 8.81 3.07 5.23
C TRP A 122 9.67 4.05 6.04
N LEU A 123 9.36 5.34 5.91
CA LEU A 123 9.99 6.42 6.66
C LEU A 123 9.20 6.79 7.92
N TRP A 124 8.05 6.15 8.10
CA TRP A 124 7.15 6.27 9.24
C TRP A 124 7.02 4.91 9.91
N LYS A 125 6.55 4.91 11.15
CA LYS A 125 6.16 3.69 11.86
C LYS A 125 4.63 3.57 11.79
N PRO A 126 4.09 2.40 11.41
CA PRO A 126 2.68 2.13 11.64
C PRO A 126 2.35 2.36 13.11
N ALA A 127 1.20 2.96 13.39
CA ALA A 127 0.69 3.05 14.75
C ALA A 127 0.33 1.63 15.25
N ASP A 128 0.32 1.42 16.57
CA ASP A 128 -0.09 0.13 17.14
C ASP A 128 -1.54 -0.25 16.79
N GLU A 129 -2.36 0.73 16.41
CA GLU A 129 -3.74 0.56 15.97
C GLU A 129 -3.88 0.23 14.48
N ASP A 130 -2.78 0.27 13.71
CA ASP A 130 -2.82 -0.07 12.29
C ASP A 130 -3.03 -1.58 12.09
N VAL A 131 -3.83 -1.91 11.09
CA VAL A 131 -4.12 -3.30 10.77
C VAL A 131 -2.88 -4.00 10.21
N SER A 132 -2.40 -4.97 10.98
CA SER A 132 -1.27 -5.83 10.62
C SER A 132 -1.66 -7.07 9.83
N ASP A 133 -2.95 -7.41 9.74
CA ASP A 133 -3.42 -8.56 8.97
C ASP A 133 -3.16 -8.37 7.47
N ARG A 134 -2.63 -9.41 6.82
CA ARG A 134 -2.44 -9.49 5.36
C ARG A 134 -3.14 -10.71 4.77
N ALA A 135 -3.78 -10.53 3.62
CA ALA A 135 -4.55 -11.57 2.95
C ALA A 135 -3.65 -12.58 2.20
N ALA A 136 -3.95 -13.86 2.39
CA ALA A 136 -3.41 -14.99 1.66
C ALA A 136 -4.54 -15.67 0.89
N LEU A 137 -4.63 -15.38 -0.40
CA LEU A 137 -5.66 -15.96 -1.26
C LEU A 137 -5.10 -17.14 -2.04
N GLN A 138 -5.73 -18.30 -1.87
CA GLN A 138 -5.49 -19.45 -2.72
C GLN A 138 -6.69 -19.69 -3.63
N VAL A 139 -6.41 -19.88 -4.92
CA VAL A 139 -7.43 -20.24 -5.92
C VAL A 139 -7.04 -21.57 -6.57
N CYS A 140 -7.95 -22.54 -6.54
CA CYS A 140 -7.77 -23.79 -7.28
C CYS A 140 -8.05 -23.55 -8.76
N SER A 141 -7.09 -23.80 -9.65
CA SER A 141 -7.25 -23.59 -11.09
C SER A 141 -8.31 -24.51 -11.71
N ALA A 142 -8.49 -25.73 -11.16
CA ALA A 142 -9.46 -26.72 -11.64
C ALA A 142 -10.88 -26.45 -11.15
N THR A 143 -11.07 -26.27 -9.84
CA THR A 143 -12.41 -26.14 -9.23
C THR A 143 -12.88 -24.69 -9.09
N LYS A 144 -12.00 -23.72 -9.34
CA LYS A 144 -12.20 -22.28 -9.06
C LYS A 144 -12.52 -21.97 -7.60
N LYS A 145 -12.37 -22.94 -6.70
CA LYS A 145 -12.57 -22.76 -5.26
C LYS A 145 -11.54 -21.77 -4.73
N MET A 146 -12.02 -20.77 -4.00
CA MET A 146 -11.20 -19.75 -3.36
C MET A 146 -11.14 -20.01 -1.85
N VAL A 147 -9.95 -19.88 -1.28
CA VAL A 147 -9.70 -20.00 0.16
C VAL A 147 -8.88 -18.78 0.58
N CYS A 148 -9.47 -17.93 1.40
CA CYS A 148 -8.80 -16.74 1.93
C CYS A 148 -8.47 -16.95 3.41
N ARG A 149 -7.23 -16.63 3.77
CA ARG A 149 -6.75 -16.60 5.16
C ARG A 149 -6.02 -15.29 5.41
N THR A 150 -5.88 -14.90 6.67
CA THR A 150 -5.03 -13.78 7.06
C THR A 150 -3.90 -14.22 7.96
N TYR A 151 -2.80 -13.49 7.83
CA TYR A 151 -1.65 -13.59 8.71
C TYR A 151 -1.41 -12.22 9.36
N ASP A 152 -1.28 -12.22 10.67
CA ASP A 152 -0.82 -11.06 11.41
C ASP A 152 0.70 -10.94 11.24
N VAL A 153 1.15 -9.90 10.56
CA VAL A 153 2.59 -9.72 10.30
C VAL A 153 3.39 -9.34 11.55
N GLN A 154 2.72 -8.86 12.60
CA GLN A 154 3.34 -8.57 13.90
C GLN A 154 3.50 -9.82 14.77
N ASP A 155 2.80 -10.90 14.44
CA ASP A 155 2.98 -12.21 15.08
C ASP A 155 3.43 -13.28 14.06
N PRO A 156 4.75 -13.37 13.78
CA PRO A 156 5.31 -14.37 12.87
C PRO A 156 5.12 -15.82 13.32
N LYS A 157 4.74 -16.07 14.57
CA LYS A 157 4.43 -17.41 15.10
C LYS A 157 2.93 -17.69 15.10
N GLY A 158 2.12 -16.66 14.90
CA GLY A 158 0.67 -16.73 14.84
C GLY A 158 0.16 -17.66 13.75
N SER A 159 -0.96 -18.31 14.05
CA SER A 159 -1.68 -19.17 13.10
C SER A 159 -2.50 -18.35 12.11
N ALA A 160 -2.75 -18.93 10.94
CA ALA A 160 -3.59 -18.31 9.93
C ALA A 160 -5.05 -18.25 10.40
N LYS A 161 -5.70 -17.10 10.28
CA LYS A 161 -7.12 -16.94 10.58
C LYS A 161 -7.93 -17.08 9.27
N PRO A 162 -9.06 -17.80 9.25
CA PRO A 162 -9.92 -17.80 8.07
C PRO A 162 -10.46 -16.38 7.84
N ALA A 163 -10.66 -16.00 6.58
CA ALA A 163 -11.26 -14.71 6.22
C ALA A 163 -12.33 -14.89 5.15
N ASP A 164 -13.38 -14.08 5.27
CA ASP A 164 -14.48 -14.04 4.31
C ASP A 164 -14.04 -13.30 3.05
N TRP A 165 -14.39 -13.85 1.89
CA TRP A 165 -14.14 -13.25 0.58
C TRP A 165 -15.49 -13.00 -0.10
N LYS A 166 -15.92 -11.74 -0.15
CA LYS A 166 -17.26 -11.34 -0.61
C LYS A 166 -17.15 -10.40 -1.79
N TYR A 167 -17.68 -10.80 -2.93
CA TYR A 167 -17.75 -9.91 -4.09
C TYR A 167 -18.83 -8.84 -3.88
N GLN A 168 -18.50 -7.60 -4.21
CA GLN A 168 -19.41 -6.47 -4.14
C GLN A 168 -19.15 -5.53 -5.33
N SER A 169 -20.22 -5.01 -5.92
CA SER A 169 -20.16 -4.06 -7.03
C SER A 169 -21.22 -2.96 -6.85
N PRO A 170 -20.90 -1.68 -7.13
CA PRO A 170 -19.60 -1.13 -7.51
C PRO A 170 -18.83 -0.57 -6.30
N LEU A 171 -17.72 -1.21 -5.89
CA LEU A 171 -16.90 -0.72 -4.77
C LEU A 171 -16.17 0.58 -5.09
N SER A 172 -15.57 0.70 -6.27
CA SER A 172 -14.79 1.89 -6.66
C SER A 172 -15.63 3.11 -7.00
N ALA A 173 -16.93 2.96 -7.23
CA ALA A 173 -17.80 4.06 -7.64
C ALA A 173 -18.21 4.98 -6.48
N SER A 174 -18.04 4.53 -5.23
CA SER A 174 -18.33 5.30 -4.01
C SER A 174 -17.10 5.94 -3.38
N TRP A 175 -15.96 5.92 -4.08
CA TRP A 175 -14.70 6.37 -3.52
C TRP A 175 -14.55 7.89 -3.60
N LEU A 176 -14.28 8.51 -2.46
CA LEU A 176 -13.99 9.94 -2.39
C LEU A 176 -12.56 10.18 -2.82
N SER A 177 -12.33 11.21 -3.64
CA SER A 177 -10.99 11.61 -4.04
C SER A 177 -10.56 12.83 -3.21
N LEU A 178 -9.41 12.76 -2.56
CA LEU A 178 -8.79 13.96 -1.95
C LEU A 178 -7.61 14.37 -2.81
N GLY A 179 -7.57 15.63 -3.21
CA GLY A 179 -6.44 16.25 -3.88
C GLY A 179 -5.61 17.02 -2.87
N CYS A 180 -4.30 16.78 -2.82
CA CYS A 180 -3.40 17.48 -1.92
C CYS A 180 -2.13 17.90 -2.67
N THR A 181 -1.70 19.14 -2.46
CA THR A 181 -0.38 19.59 -2.92
C THR A 181 0.53 19.86 -1.74
N VAL A 182 1.63 19.12 -1.66
CA VAL A 182 2.67 19.34 -0.64
C VAL A 182 3.93 19.83 -1.32
N ASN A 183 4.44 20.96 -0.84
CA ASN A 183 5.74 21.48 -1.26
C ASN A 183 6.81 20.91 -0.34
N VAL A 184 7.76 20.19 -0.93
CA VAL A 184 8.88 19.60 -0.20
C VAL A 184 10.05 20.57 -0.27
N ASN A 185 10.59 20.96 0.89
CA ASN A 185 11.85 21.69 0.98
C ASN A 185 12.67 21.09 2.14
N ILE A 186 13.57 20.17 1.81
CA ILE A 186 14.35 19.41 2.79
C ILE A 186 15.79 19.89 2.75
N HIS A 187 16.32 20.24 3.92
CA HIS A 187 17.75 20.52 4.11
C HIS A 187 18.43 19.32 4.76
N ILE A 188 19.35 18.67 4.03
CA ILE A 188 20.13 17.54 4.52
C ILE A 188 21.51 18.06 4.95
N PRO A 189 21.79 18.18 6.27
CA PRO A 189 23.09 18.64 6.74
C PRO A 189 24.16 17.57 6.48
N LEU A 190 25.33 17.99 5.99
CA LEU A 190 26.50 17.14 5.80
C LEU A 190 27.63 17.60 6.74
N LEU A 191 28.28 16.67 7.45
CA LEU A 191 29.40 16.96 8.33
C LEU A 191 30.69 17.16 7.52
N ALA A 192 31.15 18.40 7.38
CA ALA A 192 32.29 18.78 6.52
C ALA A 192 33.62 18.04 6.78
N THR A 193 33.76 17.31 7.89
CA THR A 193 35.00 16.69 8.38
C THR A 193 35.18 15.20 8.09
N SER A 194 34.24 14.51 7.42
CA SER A 194 34.42 13.09 7.07
C SER A 194 34.49 12.85 5.57
N ALA A 195 35.59 12.31 5.06
CA ALA A 195 35.74 11.92 3.65
C ALA A 195 34.75 10.81 3.21
N ASN A 196 34.19 10.06 4.17
CA ASN A 196 33.21 9.00 3.95
C ASN A 196 31.82 9.46 4.41
N TYR A 197 31.14 10.26 3.59
CA TYR A 197 29.74 10.62 3.83
C TYR A 197 28.84 9.41 3.52
N ASP A 198 28.13 8.90 4.53
CA ASP A 198 27.02 7.98 4.30
C ASP A 198 25.81 8.80 3.80
N LEU A 199 25.82 9.10 2.50
CA LEU A 199 24.80 9.89 1.82
C LEU A 199 23.41 9.29 1.99
N GLU A 200 23.30 7.96 1.93
CA GLU A 200 22.04 7.24 2.11
C GLU A 200 21.49 7.49 3.51
N LYS A 201 22.32 7.33 4.55
CA LYS A 201 21.92 7.58 5.93
C LYS A 201 21.53 9.03 6.17
N ASN A 202 22.31 10.00 5.68
CA ASN A 202 21.99 11.41 5.85
C ASN A 202 20.70 11.80 5.13
N THR A 203 20.50 11.28 3.92
CA THR A 203 19.26 11.46 3.15
C THR A 203 18.07 10.87 3.89
N LYS A 204 18.18 9.62 4.36
CA LYS A 204 17.15 8.95 5.15
C LYS A 204 16.81 9.74 6.43
N ASN A 205 17.80 10.30 7.10
CA ASN A 205 17.58 11.14 8.29
C ASN A 205 16.83 12.44 7.96
N GLY A 206 17.19 13.12 6.87
CA GLY A 206 16.49 14.31 6.40
C GLY A 206 15.04 14.01 6.01
N LEU A 207 14.82 12.90 5.28
CA LEU A 207 13.50 12.41 4.90
C LEU A 207 12.65 12.03 6.12
N ASN A 208 13.21 11.33 7.11
CA ASN A 208 12.51 10.98 8.36
C ASN A 208 12.08 12.23 9.13
N ARG A 209 12.92 13.26 9.21
CA ARG A 209 12.56 14.53 9.87
C ARG A 209 11.39 15.19 9.15
N TRP A 210 11.44 15.26 7.83
CA TRP A 210 10.37 15.85 7.04
C TRP A 210 9.07 15.02 7.11
N SER A 211 9.16 13.68 7.07
CA SER A 211 8.02 12.78 7.31
C SER A 211 7.34 13.10 8.63
N LYS A 212 8.13 13.27 9.71
CA LYS A 212 7.62 13.65 11.03
C LYS A 212 6.93 15.02 11.02
N GLN A 213 7.47 16.00 10.30
CA GLN A 213 6.81 17.32 10.17
C GLN A 213 5.46 17.23 9.45
N ILE A 214 5.36 16.35 8.44
CA ILE A 214 4.10 16.07 7.76
C ILE A 214 3.16 15.30 8.70
N GLU A 215 3.67 14.37 9.52
CA GLU A 215 2.89 13.68 10.55
C GLU A 215 2.32 14.63 11.60
N ASP A 216 3.08 15.63 12.03
CA ASP A 216 2.67 16.63 13.03
C ASP A 216 1.87 17.80 12.41
N SER A 217 1.65 17.80 11.09
CA SER A 217 0.96 18.89 10.39
C SER A 217 -0.57 18.86 10.54
N ILE A 218 -1.17 20.04 10.41
CA ILE A 218 -2.62 20.24 10.42
C ILE A 218 -3.12 20.24 8.98
N PHE A 219 -4.22 19.55 8.72
CA PHE A 219 -4.81 19.45 7.39
C PHE A 219 -6.14 20.18 7.39
N LEU A 220 -6.35 21.00 6.36
CA LEU A 220 -7.62 21.65 6.08
C LEU A 220 -8.27 20.93 4.90
N ILE A 221 -9.51 20.49 5.07
CA ILE A 221 -10.29 19.88 3.99
C ILE A 221 -11.37 20.87 3.58
N ASN A 222 -11.31 21.33 2.33
CA ASN A 222 -12.12 22.43 1.83
C ASN A 222 -12.02 23.69 2.72
N GLY A 223 -10.87 23.92 3.35
CA GLY A 223 -10.61 25.08 4.21
C GLY A 223 -10.94 24.90 5.69
N GLU A 224 -11.50 23.77 6.10
CA GLU A 224 -11.88 23.51 7.50
C GLU A 224 -10.99 22.45 8.15
N VAL A 225 -10.63 22.67 9.43
CA VAL A 225 -10.06 21.61 10.27
C VAL A 225 -11.22 20.71 10.68
N LYS A 226 -11.18 19.45 10.27
CA LYS A 226 -12.17 18.45 10.68
C LYS A 226 -11.59 17.59 11.81
N ASP A 227 -12.45 17.16 12.73
CA ASP A 227 -12.05 16.19 13.73
C ASP A 227 -11.87 14.80 13.07
N ASN A 228 -11.05 13.98 13.70
CA ASN A 228 -10.65 12.66 13.24
C ASN A 228 -11.81 11.73 12.90
N ASP A 229 -12.91 11.84 13.64
CA ASP A 229 -14.09 10.97 13.52
C ASP A 229 -15.22 11.61 12.69
N THR A 230 -14.99 12.80 12.12
CA THR A 230 -16.02 13.54 11.36
C THR A 230 -16.17 12.99 9.95
N GLU A 231 -17.40 12.64 9.58
CA GLU A 231 -17.71 12.15 8.25
C GLU A 231 -17.49 13.26 7.18
N LEU A 232 -16.73 12.95 6.13
CA LEU A 232 -16.47 13.90 5.04
C LEU A 232 -17.73 14.39 4.29
N LEU A 233 -18.82 13.60 4.32
CA LEU A 233 -20.07 13.85 3.58
C LEU A 233 -21.22 14.37 4.46
N GLU A 234 -20.96 14.82 5.69
CA GLU A 234 -22.02 15.35 6.56
C GLU A 234 -22.87 16.41 5.85
N GLY A 235 -24.19 16.17 5.76
CA GLY A 235 -25.16 17.09 5.17
C GLY A 235 -25.69 16.72 3.77
N GLN A 236 -25.14 15.72 3.07
CA GLN A 236 -25.76 15.20 1.85
C GLN A 236 -26.92 14.26 2.20
N LYS A 237 -28.14 14.81 2.29
CA LYS A 237 -29.38 14.00 2.28
C LYS A 237 -29.28 12.99 1.14
N LYS A 238 -29.39 11.69 1.45
CA LYS A 238 -29.56 10.60 0.46
C LYS A 238 -30.69 10.98 -0.51
N LEU A 239 -30.33 11.60 -1.64
CA LEU A 239 -31.21 11.73 -2.77
C LEU A 239 -31.35 10.32 -3.35
N ARG A 240 -32.44 9.65 -2.98
CA ARG A 240 -32.95 8.47 -3.69
C ARG A 240 -33.20 8.90 -5.14
N GLY A 241 -32.23 8.68 -6.01
CA GLY A 241 -32.35 8.99 -7.42
C GLY A 241 -31.10 8.53 -8.15
N ASN A 242 -31.29 7.61 -9.08
CA ASN A 242 -30.31 7.07 -10.00
C ASN A 242 -29.53 8.20 -10.70
N THR A 243 -28.43 8.63 -10.10
CA THR A 243 -27.60 9.73 -10.59
C THR A 243 -26.16 9.26 -10.54
N HIS A 244 -25.49 9.29 -11.69
CA HIS A 244 -24.08 8.94 -11.84
C HIS A 244 -23.25 9.53 -10.71
N SER A 245 -22.47 8.71 -10.01
CA SER A 245 -21.58 9.18 -8.94
C SER A 245 -20.51 10.08 -9.56
N SER A 246 -20.75 11.39 -9.53
CA SER A 246 -19.71 12.36 -9.86
C SER A 246 -18.58 12.16 -8.85
N THR A 247 -17.37 11.89 -9.33
CA THR A 247 -16.17 11.83 -8.48
C THR A 247 -16.00 13.18 -7.79
N GLN A 248 -16.40 13.26 -6.51
CA GLN A 248 -16.23 14.47 -5.72
C GLN A 248 -14.76 14.54 -5.30
N ILE A 249 -14.09 15.63 -5.70
CA ILE A 249 -12.71 15.91 -5.32
C ILE A 249 -12.74 16.93 -4.19
N PHE A 250 -12.12 16.58 -3.07
CA PHE A 250 -11.95 17.45 -1.91
C PHE A 250 -10.55 18.06 -1.96
N ASP A 251 -10.45 19.37 -1.74
CA ASP A 251 -9.17 20.08 -1.69
C ASP A 251 -8.58 19.96 -0.28
N VAL A 252 -7.35 19.47 -0.18
CA VAL A 252 -6.64 19.29 1.08
C VAL A 252 -5.41 20.19 1.11
N LYS A 253 -5.34 21.06 2.12
CA LYS A 253 -4.20 21.92 2.38
C LYS A 253 -3.46 21.46 3.63
N VAL A 254 -2.14 21.33 3.52
CA VAL A 254 -1.26 20.92 4.62
C VAL A 254 -0.61 22.15 5.22
N LEU A 255 -0.84 22.38 6.51
CA LEU A 255 -0.23 23.43 7.30
C LEU A 255 0.85 22.82 8.19
N THR A 256 2.11 23.03 7.81
CA THR A 256 3.26 22.63 8.61
C THR A 256 3.67 23.76 9.56
N GLN A 257 4.10 23.41 10.76
CA GLN A 257 4.64 24.41 11.69
C GLN A 257 5.99 24.90 11.18
N LEU A 258 6.12 26.22 10.97
CA LEU A 258 7.38 26.88 10.62
C LEU A 258 8.38 26.70 11.77
N VAL A 259 9.38 25.85 11.57
CA VAL A 259 10.48 25.70 12.52
C VAL A 259 11.39 26.92 12.38
N SER A 260 11.32 27.85 13.33
CA SER A 260 12.25 28.98 13.43
C SER A 260 13.67 28.45 13.63
N THR A 261 14.52 28.56 12.60
CA THR A 261 15.94 28.26 12.68
C THR A 261 16.65 29.33 13.53
N MET A 262 16.86 29.04 14.82
CA MET A 262 17.84 29.75 15.64
C MET A 262 19.14 28.93 15.67
N HIS A 263 20.25 29.62 15.34
CA HIS A 263 21.66 29.19 15.32
C HIS A 263 22.09 28.17 14.24
N ILE A 264 22.52 28.68 13.08
CA ILE A 264 23.35 27.92 12.14
C ILE A 264 24.82 28.18 12.51
N SER A 265 25.42 27.24 13.25
CA SER A 265 26.87 27.09 13.32
C SER A 265 27.34 26.34 12.07
N LEU A 266 28.22 26.98 11.30
CA LEU A 266 29.14 26.47 10.27
C LEU A 266 28.91 25.02 9.76
N ASN A 267 27.84 24.76 9.01
CA ASN A 267 27.63 23.49 8.30
C ASN A 267 27.35 23.76 6.82
N THR A 268 28.02 23.00 5.94
CA THR A 268 27.79 23.03 4.49
C THR A 268 26.45 22.35 4.19
N PHE A 269 25.52 23.09 3.57
CA PHE A 269 24.23 22.56 3.10
C PHE A 269 24.35 22.24 1.61
N ILE A 270 24.01 21.02 1.20
CA ILE A 270 23.84 20.71 -0.22
C ILE A 270 22.44 20.12 -0.42
N ARG A 271 21.74 20.70 -1.41
CA ARG A 271 20.46 20.29 -2.01
C ARG A 271 19.20 20.75 -1.25
N SER A 272 18.62 21.87 -1.69
CA SER A 272 17.20 22.16 -1.57
C SER A 272 16.50 21.59 -2.81
N SER A 273 15.82 20.45 -2.69
CA SER A 273 14.89 20.02 -3.76
C SER A 273 13.53 20.65 -3.47
N VAL A 274 13.12 21.63 -4.28
CA VAL A 274 11.74 22.12 -4.30
C VAL A 274 10.99 21.27 -5.32
N SER A 275 10.10 20.41 -4.84
CA SER A 275 9.21 19.64 -5.70
C SER A 275 7.79 19.70 -5.15
N SER A 276 6.85 20.04 -6.03
CA SER A 276 5.42 20.02 -5.74
C SER A 276 4.85 18.69 -6.22
N PHE A 277 4.12 18.00 -5.35
CA PHE A 277 3.48 16.73 -5.67
C PHE A 277 1.95 16.86 -5.57
N GLU A 278 1.22 16.36 -6.57
CA GLU A 278 -0.22 16.18 -6.50
C GLU A 278 -0.50 14.75 -6.01
N LEU A 279 -1.00 14.62 -4.79
CA LEU A 279 -1.47 13.34 -4.25
C LEU A 279 -2.97 13.24 -4.53
N ARG A 280 -3.36 12.17 -5.24
CA ARG A 280 -4.76 11.76 -5.35
C ARG A 280 -4.99 10.59 -4.42
N TYR A 281 -5.62 10.88 -3.30
CA TYR A 281 -6.02 9.86 -2.35
C TYR A 281 -7.39 9.31 -2.75
N ARG A 282 -7.63 8.00 -2.58
CA ARG A 282 -8.99 7.45 -2.67
C ARG A 282 -9.37 6.60 -1.47
N SER A 283 -10.53 6.88 -0.88
CA SER A 283 -11.07 6.13 0.27
C SER A 283 -12.48 5.59 0.05
N CYS A 284 -12.73 4.40 0.59
CA CYS A 284 -14.03 3.77 0.74
C CYS A 284 -14.70 4.06 2.11
N GLU A 285 -13.97 4.53 3.12
CA GLU A 285 -14.49 4.82 4.46
C GLU A 285 -14.30 6.28 4.84
N LEU A 286 -15.23 6.82 5.64
CA LEU A 286 -15.26 8.25 5.97
C LEU A 286 -14.28 8.66 7.10
N ASN A 287 -13.32 7.80 7.45
CA ASN A 287 -12.51 7.98 8.66
C ASN A 287 -11.15 8.65 8.36
N GLN A 288 -11.14 9.98 8.47
CA GLN A 288 -10.04 10.86 8.08
C GLN A 288 -8.71 10.60 8.80
N LYS A 289 -8.71 10.14 10.06
CA LYS A 289 -7.47 9.98 10.84
C LYS A 289 -6.51 8.94 10.25
N LEU A 290 -7.06 7.81 9.78
CA LEU A 290 -6.34 6.73 9.09
C LEU A 290 -5.97 7.14 7.66
N GLU A 291 -6.81 7.96 7.03
CA GLU A 291 -6.65 8.52 5.70
C GLU A 291 -5.48 9.50 5.62
N LEU A 292 -5.42 10.44 6.58
CA LEU A 292 -4.39 11.45 6.70
C LEU A 292 -3.07 10.82 7.17
N SER A 293 -3.10 9.91 8.15
CA SER A 293 -1.88 9.15 8.53
C SER A 293 -1.31 8.39 7.33
N ARG A 294 -2.15 7.77 6.49
CA ARG A 294 -1.74 7.08 5.26
C ARG A 294 -1.40 8.00 4.07
N SER A 295 -1.94 9.21 4.03
CA SER A 295 -1.47 10.25 3.12
C SER A 295 -0.11 10.81 3.57
N LYS A 296 0.17 10.86 4.89
CA LYS A 296 1.48 11.22 5.48
C LYS A 296 2.54 10.16 5.17
N VAL A 297 2.13 8.89 5.15
CA VAL A 297 2.89 7.70 4.71
C VAL A 297 3.41 7.85 3.27
N GLU A 298 2.59 8.24 2.28
CA GLU A 298 3.03 8.14 0.88
C GLU A 298 3.90 9.30 0.36
N VAL A 299 3.76 10.52 0.89
CA VAL A 299 4.61 11.66 0.48
C VAL A 299 6.10 11.34 0.76
N SER A 300 6.33 10.55 1.80
CA SER A 300 7.64 10.02 2.19
C SER A 300 8.17 8.95 1.22
N SER A 301 7.33 8.05 0.71
CA SER A 301 7.74 7.05 -0.30
C SER A 301 8.11 7.69 -1.65
N LEU A 302 7.44 8.77 -2.05
CA LEU A 302 7.74 9.51 -3.29
C LEU A 302 9.06 10.29 -3.21
N ALA A 303 9.45 10.78 -2.03
CA ALA A 303 10.72 11.47 -1.83
C ALA A 303 11.94 10.54 -2.06
N GLU A 304 11.79 9.22 -1.89
CA GLU A 304 12.82 8.22 -2.24
C GLU A 304 13.02 8.06 -3.76
N VAL A 305 12.01 8.40 -4.58
CA VAL A 305 12.05 8.33 -6.05
C VAL A 305 12.72 9.56 -6.67
N VAL A 306 12.63 10.73 -6.02
CA VAL A 306 13.17 12.00 -6.56
C VAL A 306 14.65 12.23 -6.18
N LEU A 307 15.18 11.49 -5.21
CA LEU A 307 16.55 11.65 -4.73
C LEU A 307 17.54 10.55 -5.18
N LYS A 308 17.07 9.52 -5.90
CA LYS A 308 17.91 8.60 -6.69
C LYS A 308 18.01 9.05 -8.13
#